data_AF-A0A7X0E7I0-F1
#
_entry.id   AF-A0A7X0E7I0-F1
#
_cell.length_a   1.000
_cell.length_b   1.000
_cell.length_c   1.000
_cell.angle_alpha   90.00
_cell.angle_beta   90.00
_cell.angle_gamma   90.00
#
_symmetry.space_group_name_H-M   'P 1'
#
loop_
_entity.id
_entity.type
_entity.pdbx_description
1 polymer ?
#
loop_
_entity_poly.entity_id
_entity_poly.type
_entity_poly.pdbx_seq_one_letter_code
_entity_poly.pdbx_strand_id
1 'polypeptide(L)'
;MSGFYDEGELRRIAINLFYGWGYNFYRLENQLRADDQMVRSQASRLLGMARSSVERAETDYRHEFIRTPTREKPFPDPDIVTGARDLERLGAEIGLVGNRLQALPVPENDRMTQRYRKEAGTLQALIHTDEQLTGQASLLQTLLDGKNGLWMLEHQADIKEGLLAIQQTLRGREEALIGRVA
;
A
#
# COMPACT_ATOMS: atom_id res chain seq x y z
N MET A 1 36.57 18.59 -8.96
CA MET A 1 35.65 17.62 -8.34
C MET A 1 34.25 17.96 -8.80
N SER A 2 33.45 16.96 -9.19
CA SER A 2 32.06 17.16 -9.61
C SER A 2 31.26 17.81 -8.47
N GLY A 3 30.50 18.86 -8.76
CA GLY A 3 29.59 19.50 -7.79
C GLY A 3 28.49 18.56 -7.27
N PHE A 4 28.39 17.35 -7.82
CA PHE A 4 27.51 16.28 -7.33
C PHE A 4 27.83 15.86 -5.88
N TYR A 5 29.08 15.98 -5.44
CA TYR A 5 29.51 15.66 -4.06
C TYR A 5 29.68 16.91 -3.19
N ASP A 6 29.14 18.05 -3.61
CA ASP A 6 29.18 19.25 -2.78
C ASP A 6 28.30 19.05 -1.55
N GLU A 7 28.96 18.82 -0.41
CA GLU A 7 28.31 18.55 0.86
C GLU A 7 27.42 19.72 1.32
N GLY A 8 27.77 20.96 0.95
CA GLY A 8 27.00 22.15 1.28
C GLY A 8 25.68 22.20 0.51
N GLU A 9 25.72 21.91 -0.79
CA GLU A 9 24.52 21.80 -1.63
C GLU A 9 23.64 20.61 -1.22
N LEU A 10 24.24 19.44 -1.00
CA LEU A 10 23.53 18.24 -0.54
C LEU A 10 22.86 18.49 0.82
N ARG A 11 23.56 19.12 1.76
CA ARG A 11 23.01 19.51 3.08
C ARG A 11 21.87 20.51 2.93
N ARG A 12 22.00 21.51 2.07
CA ARG A 12 20.94 22.51 1.84
C ARG A 12 19.68 21.86 1.24
N ILE A 13 19.84 20.98 0.27
CA ILE A 13 18.74 20.20 -0.31
C ILE A 13 18.08 19.33 0.76
N ALA A 14 18.87 18.62 1.58
CA ALA A 14 18.35 17.79 2.67
C ALA A 14 17.59 18.61 3.72
N ILE A 15 18.11 19.77 4.14
CA ILE A 15 17.44 20.70 5.07
C ILE A 15 16.15 21.25 4.47
N ASN A 16 16.17 21.65 3.20
CA ASN A 16 14.98 22.15 2.52
C ASN A 16 13.94 21.06 2.29
N LEU A 17 14.34 19.82 2.04
CA LEU A 17 13.42 18.68 1.99
C LEU A 17 12.83 18.41 3.38
N PHE A 18 13.66 18.42 4.42
CA PHE A 18 13.26 18.18 5.80
C PHE A 18 12.26 19.23 6.30
N TYR A 19 12.56 20.52 6.16
CA TYR A 19 11.68 21.60 6.60
C TYR A 19 10.57 21.94 5.58
N GLY A 20 10.82 21.79 4.28
CA GLY A 20 9.89 22.11 3.20
C GLY A 20 8.75 21.12 3.03
N TRP A 21 8.91 19.87 3.50
CA TRP A 21 7.82 18.89 3.64
C TRP A 21 7.03 19.03 4.95
N GLY A 22 7.33 20.05 5.77
CA GLY A 22 6.55 20.35 6.98
C GLY A 22 6.98 19.59 8.23
N TYR A 23 8.13 18.89 8.21
CA TYR A 23 8.69 18.25 9.41
C TYR A 23 9.22 19.32 10.37
N ASN A 24 8.36 19.77 11.29
CA ASN A 24 8.72 20.71 12.33
C ASN A 24 8.95 19.94 13.64
N PHE A 25 10.21 19.71 13.96
CA PHE A 25 10.64 18.99 15.17
C PHE A 25 10.06 19.59 16.46
N TYR A 26 9.67 20.85 16.47
CA TYR A 26 9.23 21.56 17.68
C TYR A 26 7.73 21.37 18.01
N ARG A 27 6.94 20.71 17.16
CA ARG A 27 5.51 20.42 17.42
C ARG A 27 5.16 18.96 17.16
N LEU A 28 4.66 18.29 18.18
CA LEU A 28 4.25 16.89 18.14
C LEU A 28 3.22 16.63 17.03
N GLU A 29 2.27 17.52 16.81
CA GLU A 29 1.23 17.37 15.78
C GLU A 29 1.79 17.42 14.36
N ASN A 30 2.90 18.12 14.14
CA ASN A 30 3.56 18.15 12.82
C ASN A 30 4.39 16.88 12.60
N GLN A 31 5.04 16.37 13.66
CA GLN A 31 5.72 15.07 13.61
C GLN A 31 4.70 13.96 13.29
N LEU A 32 3.59 13.91 14.02
CA LEU A 32 2.55 12.89 13.82
C LEU A 32 1.94 12.92 12.41
N ARG A 33 1.74 14.11 11.79
CA ARG A 33 1.26 14.22 10.41
C ARG A 33 2.29 13.73 9.40
N ALA A 34 3.57 14.04 9.61
CA ALA A 34 4.63 13.58 8.72
C ALA A 34 4.85 12.06 8.85
N ASP A 35 4.77 11.53 10.08
CA ASP A 35 4.87 10.10 10.35
C ASP A 35 3.67 9.35 9.72
N ASP A 36 2.44 9.85 9.85
CA ASP A 36 1.24 9.34 9.15
C ASP A 36 1.48 9.22 7.63
N GLN A 37 1.97 10.29 7.00
CA GLN A 37 2.25 10.29 5.57
C GLN A 37 3.36 9.30 5.19
N MET A 38 4.42 9.21 6.00
CA MET A 38 5.53 8.28 5.77
C MET A 38 5.08 6.83 5.88
N VAL A 39 4.35 6.49 6.94
CA VAL A 39 3.84 5.14 7.19
C VAL A 39 2.86 4.71 6.09
N ARG A 40 1.95 5.60 5.67
CA ARG A 40 1.05 5.35 4.53
C ARG A 40 1.77 5.15 3.20
N SER A 41 2.84 5.91 2.96
CA SER A 41 3.68 5.75 1.78
C SER A 41 4.36 4.38 1.76
N GLN A 42 4.87 3.94 2.92
CA GLN A 42 5.46 2.61 3.07
C GLN A 42 4.43 1.49 2.83
N ALA A 43 3.24 1.58 3.43
CA ALA A 43 2.16 0.62 3.20
C ALA A 43 1.75 0.57 1.70
N SER A 44 1.67 1.72 1.04
CA SER A 44 1.41 1.79 -0.41
C SER A 44 2.50 1.10 -1.23
N ARG A 45 3.77 1.30 -0.87
CA ARG A 45 4.91 0.63 -1.52
C ARG A 45 4.82 -0.89 -1.37
N LEU A 46 4.51 -1.38 -0.17
CA LEU A 46 4.37 -2.81 0.12
C LEU A 46 3.23 -3.45 -0.68
N LEU A 47 2.07 -2.78 -0.77
CA LEU A 47 0.95 -3.23 -1.60
C LEU A 47 1.31 -3.25 -3.09
N GLY A 48 2.07 -2.26 -3.56
CA GLY A 48 2.63 -2.25 -4.92
C GLY A 48 3.52 -3.45 -5.19
N MET A 49 4.43 -3.78 -4.27
CA MET A 49 5.30 -4.96 -4.37
C MET A 49 4.52 -6.28 -4.35
N ALA A 50 3.49 -6.37 -3.49
CA ALA A 50 2.60 -7.53 -3.43
C ALA A 50 1.88 -7.74 -4.77
N ARG A 51 1.30 -6.67 -5.33
CA ARG A 51 0.64 -6.69 -6.64
C ARG A 51 1.61 -7.14 -7.74
N SER A 52 2.80 -6.56 -7.81
CA SER A 52 3.81 -6.94 -8.82
C SER A 52 4.28 -8.39 -8.67
N SER A 53 4.18 -8.99 -7.48
CA SER A 53 4.48 -10.41 -7.28
C SER A 53 3.37 -11.28 -7.87
N VAL A 54 2.10 -10.91 -7.71
CA VAL A 54 0.97 -11.60 -8.35
C VAL A 54 1.01 -11.45 -9.88
N GLU A 55 1.28 -10.25 -10.40
CA GLU A 55 1.37 -10.02 -11.86
C GLU A 55 2.48 -10.85 -12.51
N ARG A 56 3.65 -10.97 -11.85
CA ARG A 56 4.72 -11.87 -12.30
C ARG A 56 4.29 -13.33 -12.28
N ALA A 57 3.72 -13.78 -11.17
CA ALA A 57 3.24 -15.16 -11.02
C ALA A 57 2.14 -15.52 -12.03
N GLU A 58 1.27 -14.56 -12.37
CA GLU A 58 0.23 -14.70 -13.39
C GLU A 58 0.82 -14.84 -14.79
N THR A 59 1.79 -14.00 -15.12
CA THR A 59 2.51 -14.06 -16.41
C THR A 59 3.24 -15.39 -16.55
N ASP A 60 3.97 -15.82 -15.52
CA ASP A 60 4.69 -17.10 -15.49
C ASP A 60 3.72 -18.28 -15.63
N TYR A 61 2.59 -18.25 -14.92
CA TYR A 61 1.53 -19.25 -15.01
C TYR A 61 0.97 -19.35 -16.44
N ARG A 62 0.68 -18.24 -17.11
CA ARG A 62 0.23 -18.26 -18.50
C ARG A 62 1.28 -18.86 -19.42
N HIS A 63 2.55 -18.48 -19.26
CA HIS A 63 3.64 -19.01 -20.08
C HIS A 63 3.84 -20.52 -19.90
N GLU A 64 3.68 -21.02 -18.68
CA GLU A 64 3.85 -22.44 -18.37
C GLU A 64 2.68 -23.29 -18.88
N PHE A 65 1.44 -22.83 -18.68
CA PHE A 65 0.24 -23.66 -18.88
C PHE A 65 -0.53 -23.35 -20.18
N ILE A 66 -0.48 -22.13 -20.72
CA ILE A 66 -1.15 -21.75 -21.97
C ILE A 66 -0.19 -21.96 -23.13
N ARG A 67 -0.24 -23.16 -23.73
CA ARG A 67 0.58 -23.52 -24.90
C ARG A 67 0.11 -22.79 -26.16
N THR A 68 1.02 -22.66 -27.14
CA THR A 68 0.70 -22.19 -28.48
C THR A 68 -0.41 -23.04 -29.10
N PRO A 69 -1.49 -22.43 -29.63
CA PRO A 69 -2.58 -23.16 -30.25
C PRO A 69 -2.09 -24.05 -31.40
N THR A 70 -2.60 -25.27 -31.47
CA THR A 70 -2.34 -26.18 -32.60
C THR A 70 -3.64 -26.48 -33.34
N ARG A 71 -3.56 -27.01 -34.56
CA ARG A 71 -4.76 -27.44 -35.30
C ARG A 71 -5.60 -28.47 -34.54
N GLU A 72 -4.95 -29.33 -33.76
CA GLU A 72 -5.61 -30.38 -32.96
C GLU A 72 -6.18 -29.85 -31.64
N LYS A 73 -5.55 -28.82 -31.06
CA LYS A 73 -6.03 -28.13 -29.85
C LYS A 73 -6.02 -26.62 -30.09
N PRO A 74 -7.07 -26.08 -30.74
CA PRO A 74 -7.12 -24.67 -31.13
C PRO A 74 -7.37 -23.74 -29.94
N PHE A 75 -7.91 -24.26 -28.83
CA PHE A 75 -8.20 -23.47 -27.63
C PHE A 75 -7.45 -24.02 -26.41
N PRO A 76 -7.02 -23.13 -25.50
CA PRO A 76 -6.46 -23.54 -24.22
C PRO A 76 -7.52 -24.18 -23.32
N ASP A 77 -7.06 -24.99 -22.36
CA ASP A 77 -7.92 -25.63 -21.37
C ASP A 77 -8.69 -24.58 -20.54
N PRO A 78 -10.03 -24.66 -20.43
CA PRO A 78 -10.84 -23.73 -19.65
C PRO A 78 -10.39 -23.58 -18.19
N ASP A 79 -9.90 -24.64 -17.56
CA ASP A 79 -9.50 -24.60 -16.15
C ASP A 79 -8.20 -23.79 -15.98
N ILE A 80 -7.27 -23.93 -16.93
CA ILE A 80 -6.04 -23.13 -17.00
C ILE A 80 -6.38 -21.65 -17.23
N VAL A 81 -7.31 -21.36 -18.13
CA VAL A 81 -7.75 -19.97 -18.38
C VAL A 81 -8.41 -19.38 -17.13
N THR A 82 -9.16 -20.18 -16.39
CA THR A 82 -9.79 -19.76 -15.13
C THR A 82 -8.74 -19.43 -14.07
N GLY A 83 -7.72 -20.29 -13.88
CA GLY A 83 -6.61 -20.02 -12.96
C GLY A 83 -5.87 -18.71 -13.29
N ALA A 84 -5.60 -18.46 -14.57
CA ALA A 84 -4.97 -17.21 -14.99
C ALA A 84 -5.84 -15.98 -14.69
N ARG A 85 -7.16 -16.06 -14.93
CA ARG A 85 -8.11 -14.99 -14.60
C ARG A 85 -8.22 -14.76 -13.09
N ASP A 86 -8.11 -15.82 -12.29
CA ASP A 86 -8.15 -15.72 -10.84
C ASP A 86 -6.93 -14.99 -10.27
N LEU A 87 -5.75 -15.22 -10.85
CA LEU A 87 -4.53 -14.47 -10.52
C LEU A 87 -4.62 -13.01 -10.97
N GLU A 88 -5.12 -12.75 -12.18
CA GLU A 88 -5.35 -11.40 -12.71
C GLU A 88 -6.29 -10.62 -11.78
N ARG A 89 -7.41 -11.24 -11.38
CA ARG A 89 -8.37 -10.67 -10.42
C ARG A 89 -7.73 -10.39 -9.07
N LEU A 90 -6.90 -11.31 -8.57
CA LEU A 90 -6.20 -11.11 -7.31
C LEU A 90 -5.26 -9.89 -7.36
N GLY A 91 -4.49 -9.73 -8.44
CA GLY A 91 -3.64 -8.55 -8.66
C GLY A 91 -4.45 -7.25 -8.71
N ALA A 92 -5.62 -7.27 -9.36
CA ALA A 92 -6.53 -6.14 -9.40
C ALA A 92 -7.11 -5.80 -8.02
N GLU A 93 -7.50 -6.79 -7.22
CA GLU A 93 -7.99 -6.61 -5.85
C GLU A 93 -6.95 -5.93 -4.94
N ILE A 94 -5.68 -6.38 -5.00
CA ILE A 94 -4.58 -5.72 -4.29
C ILE A 94 -4.41 -4.27 -4.76
N GLY A 95 -4.47 -4.04 -6.08
CA GLY A 95 -4.39 -2.71 -6.68
C GLY A 95 -5.50 -1.76 -6.21
N LEU A 96 -6.73 -2.25 -6.08
CA LEU A 96 -7.85 -1.46 -5.57
C LEU A 96 -7.64 -1.03 -4.11
N VAL A 97 -7.13 -1.92 -3.27
CA VAL A 97 -6.77 -1.61 -1.88
C VAL A 97 -5.66 -0.55 -1.82
N GLY A 98 -4.62 -0.70 -2.64
CA GLY A 98 -3.54 0.29 -2.75
C GLY A 98 -4.03 1.67 -3.19
N ASN A 99 -4.90 1.72 -4.20
CA ASN A 99 -5.48 2.98 -4.66
C ASN A 99 -6.35 3.64 -3.58
N ARG A 100 -7.12 2.85 -2.83
CA ARG A 100 -7.92 3.38 -1.70
C ARG A 100 -7.03 3.99 -0.62
N LEU A 101 -5.95 3.32 -0.24
CA LEU A 101 -4.98 3.83 0.74
C LEU A 101 -4.41 5.20 0.33
N GLN A 102 -4.08 5.36 -0.95
CA GLN A 102 -3.58 6.64 -1.48
C GLN A 102 -4.67 7.73 -1.47
N ALA A 103 -5.91 7.36 -1.76
CA ALA A 103 -7.05 8.27 -1.76
C ALA A 103 -7.57 8.63 -0.35
N LEU A 104 -7.05 8.03 0.72
CA LEU A 104 -7.52 8.32 2.07
C LEU A 104 -7.33 9.80 2.45
N PRO A 105 -8.34 10.41 3.09
CA PRO A 105 -8.25 11.78 3.56
C PRO A 105 -7.13 11.95 4.60
N VAL A 106 -6.49 13.12 4.56
CA VAL A 106 -5.42 13.52 5.48
C VAL A 106 -5.96 14.53 6.50
N PRO A 107 -5.42 14.55 7.74
CA PRO A 107 -5.77 15.58 8.72
C PRO A 107 -5.45 16.99 8.19
N GLU A 108 -6.46 17.86 8.13
CA GLU A 108 -6.28 19.24 7.66
C GLU A 108 -5.34 20.03 8.57
N ASN A 109 -4.52 20.90 7.97
CA ASN A 109 -3.63 21.82 8.67
C ASN A 109 -4.28 23.21 8.87
N ASP A 110 -5.52 23.25 9.35
CA ASP A 110 -6.24 24.51 9.61
C ASP A 110 -5.92 25.03 11.03
N ARG A 111 -5.57 26.32 11.11
CA ARG A 111 -5.27 27.05 12.35
C ARG A 111 -6.47 27.13 13.31
N MET A 112 -7.70 27.06 12.81
CA MET A 112 -8.91 27.00 13.63
C MET A 112 -9.06 25.63 14.31
N THR A 113 -8.85 24.55 13.57
CA THR A 113 -8.88 23.16 14.05
C THR A 113 -7.82 22.91 15.13
N GLN A 114 -6.62 23.48 14.95
CA GLN A 114 -5.50 23.41 15.89
C GLN A 114 -5.77 24.04 17.26
N ARG A 115 -6.59 25.10 17.33
CA ARG A 115 -6.82 25.85 18.58
C ARG A 115 -7.91 25.27 19.46
N TYR A 116 -8.84 24.51 18.89
CA TYR A 116 -10.08 24.13 19.58
C TYR A 116 -10.35 22.63 19.63
N ARG A 117 -9.53 21.79 18.98
CA ARG A 117 -9.78 20.33 18.91
C ARG A 117 -8.63 19.53 19.49
N LYS A 118 -8.95 18.39 20.13
CA LYS A 118 -8.02 17.38 20.67
C LYS A 118 -7.26 16.67 19.54
N GLU A 119 -6.49 17.43 18.76
CA GLU A 119 -5.82 17.02 17.53
C GLU A 119 -4.80 15.91 17.76
N ALA A 120 -3.95 16.05 18.79
CA ALA A 120 -2.96 15.03 19.13
C ALA A 120 -3.56 13.63 19.36
N GLY A 121 -4.74 13.54 20.01
CA GLY A 121 -5.41 12.26 20.25
C GLY A 121 -5.97 11.61 18.98
N THR A 122 -6.45 12.42 18.02
CA THR A 122 -6.86 11.88 16.69
C THR A 122 -5.62 11.42 15.92
N LEU A 123 -4.57 12.22 15.90
CA LEU A 123 -3.34 11.88 15.19
C LEU A 123 -2.69 10.60 15.76
N GLN A 124 -2.76 10.37 17.08
CA GLN A 124 -2.34 9.11 17.69
C GLN A 124 -3.22 7.92 17.31
N ALA A 125 -4.55 8.10 17.17
CA ALA A 125 -5.41 7.01 16.70
C ALA A 125 -5.14 6.67 15.23
N LEU A 126 -4.86 7.68 14.41
CA LEU A 126 -4.50 7.50 13.00
C LEU A 126 -3.16 6.78 12.86
N ILE A 127 -2.13 7.19 13.62
CA ILE A 127 -0.80 6.56 13.53
C ILE A 127 -0.85 5.08 13.92
N HIS A 128 -1.62 4.72 14.96
CA HIS A 128 -1.77 3.33 15.36
C HIS A 128 -2.44 2.49 14.26
N THR A 129 -3.43 3.08 13.58
CA THR A 129 -4.12 2.43 12.46
C THR A 129 -3.17 2.26 11.26
N ASP A 130 -2.32 3.26 10.99
CA ASP A 130 -1.35 3.23 9.90
C ASP A 130 -0.19 2.25 10.16
N GLU A 131 0.25 2.10 11.42
CA GLU A 131 1.19 1.06 11.85
C GLU A 131 0.62 -0.34 11.58
N GLN A 132 -0.65 -0.57 11.95
CA GLN A 132 -1.34 -1.82 11.67
C GLN A 132 -1.45 -2.08 10.16
N LEU A 133 -1.82 -1.07 9.36
CA LEU A 133 -1.87 -1.19 7.90
C LEU A 133 -0.50 -1.59 7.32
N THR A 134 0.58 -0.99 7.82
CA THR A 134 1.93 -1.30 7.37
C THR A 134 2.31 -2.73 7.72
N GLY A 135 1.99 -3.20 8.93
CA GLY A 135 2.20 -4.59 9.33
C GLY A 135 1.43 -5.57 8.44
N GLN A 136 0.14 -5.32 8.20
CA GLN A 136 -0.70 -6.16 7.34
C GLN A 136 -0.20 -6.17 5.88
N ALA A 137 0.17 -5.01 5.32
CA ALA A 137 0.74 -4.90 3.98
C ALA A 137 2.10 -5.62 3.86
N SER A 138 2.93 -5.56 4.91
CA SER A 138 4.21 -6.28 4.96
C SER A 138 4.00 -7.79 5.00
N LEU A 139 3.05 -8.27 5.82
CA LEU A 139 2.71 -9.70 5.88
C LEU A 139 2.19 -10.21 4.54
N LEU A 140 1.29 -9.46 3.90
CA LEU A 140 0.78 -9.80 2.57
C LEU A 140 1.91 -9.83 1.52
N GLN A 141 2.79 -8.83 1.52
CA GLN A 141 3.94 -8.80 0.61
C GLN A 141 4.87 -10.00 0.85
N THR A 142 5.21 -10.31 2.10
CA THR A 142 6.08 -11.43 2.47
C THR A 142 5.43 -12.78 2.12
N LEU A 143 4.12 -12.90 2.30
CA LEU A 143 3.36 -14.11 1.96
C LEU A 143 3.45 -14.42 0.47
N LEU A 144 3.40 -13.38 -0.38
CA LEU A 144 3.38 -13.51 -1.84
C LEU A 144 4.77 -13.52 -2.48
N ASP A 145 5.79 -13.01 -1.79
CA ASP A 145 7.13 -12.88 -2.35
C ASP A 145 7.73 -14.26 -2.71
N GLY A 146 8.20 -14.37 -3.94
CA GLY A 146 8.76 -15.61 -4.50
C GLY A 146 7.76 -16.77 -4.69
N LYS A 147 6.46 -16.56 -4.50
CA LYS A 147 5.44 -17.60 -4.74
C LYS A 147 5.04 -17.64 -6.22
N ASN A 148 4.72 -18.85 -6.70
CA ASN A 148 4.22 -19.04 -8.07
C ASN A 148 2.68 -19.01 -8.13
N GLY A 149 2.14 -18.97 -9.35
CA GLY A 149 0.69 -18.85 -9.56
C GLY A 149 -0.11 -20.02 -8.96
N LEU A 150 0.40 -21.25 -9.02
CA LEU A 150 -0.28 -22.42 -8.44
C LEU A 150 -0.42 -22.29 -6.92
N TRP A 151 0.65 -21.90 -6.22
CA TRP A 151 0.61 -21.70 -4.78
C TRP A 151 -0.39 -20.61 -4.39
N MET A 152 -0.42 -19.50 -5.14
CA MET A 152 -1.34 -18.39 -4.90
C MET A 152 -2.81 -18.79 -5.14
N LEU A 153 -3.09 -19.67 -6.10
CA LEU A 153 -4.42 -20.21 -6.34
C LEU A 153 -4.87 -21.14 -5.20
N GLU A 154 -3.96 -22.00 -4.72
CA GLU A 154 -4.22 -22.90 -3.58
C GLU A 154 -4.50 -22.12 -2.28
N HIS A 155 -3.78 -21.02 -2.04
CA HIS A 155 -3.88 -20.20 -0.83
C HIS A 155 -4.74 -18.94 -1.03
N GLN A 156 -5.59 -18.92 -2.08
CA GLN A 156 -6.35 -17.72 -2.44
C GLN A 156 -7.27 -17.25 -1.31
N ALA A 157 -7.81 -18.18 -0.52
CA ALA A 157 -8.67 -17.86 0.63
C ALA A 157 -7.92 -17.02 1.68
N ASP A 158 -6.72 -17.45 2.08
CA ASP A 158 -5.89 -16.76 3.08
C ASP A 158 -5.46 -15.38 2.58
N ILE A 159 -5.09 -15.27 1.30
CA ILE A 159 -4.72 -14.00 0.69
C ILE A 159 -5.91 -13.02 0.72
N LYS A 160 -7.11 -13.51 0.40
CA LYS A 160 -8.35 -12.72 0.46
C LYS A 160 -8.72 -12.32 1.88
N GLU A 161 -8.50 -13.19 2.86
CA GLU A 161 -8.68 -12.84 4.28
C GLU A 161 -7.73 -11.71 4.70
N GLY A 162 -6.46 -11.77 4.30
CA GLY A 162 -5.50 -10.69 4.50
C GLY A 162 -5.95 -9.36 3.87
N LEU A 163 -6.47 -9.41 2.64
CA LEU A 163 -7.01 -8.22 1.96
C LEU A 163 -8.25 -7.64 2.67
N LEU A 164 -9.15 -8.50 3.15
CA LEU A 164 -10.32 -8.09 3.93
C LEU A 164 -9.90 -7.40 5.23
N ALA A 165 -8.89 -7.95 5.92
CA ALA A 165 -8.35 -7.34 7.13
C ALA A 165 -7.78 -5.94 6.86
N ILE A 166 -7.04 -5.75 5.75
CA ILE A 166 -6.52 -4.43 5.35
C ILE A 166 -7.68 -3.47 5.03
N GLN A 167 -8.71 -3.92 4.31
CA GLN A 167 -9.89 -3.11 4.01
C GLN A 167 -10.69 -2.71 5.26
N GLN A 168 -10.74 -3.56 6.27
CA GLN A 168 -11.35 -3.22 7.56
C GLN A 168 -10.55 -2.14 8.29
N THR A 169 -9.22 -2.27 8.33
CA THR A 169 -8.34 -1.25 8.92
C THR A 169 -8.47 0.10 8.20
N LEU A 170 -8.55 0.11 6.85
CA LEU A 170 -8.77 1.32 6.06
C LEU A 170 -10.09 2.02 6.41
N ARG A 171 -11.17 1.25 6.61
CA ARG A 171 -12.47 1.79 7.05
C ARG A 171 -12.38 2.39 8.46
N GLY A 172 -11.74 1.68 9.39
CA GLY A 172 -11.52 2.19 10.74
C GLY A 172 -10.75 3.51 10.77
N ARG A 173 -9.77 3.68 9.86
CA ARG A 173 -9.05 4.95 9.69
C ARG A 173 -9.95 6.08 9.21
N GLU A 174 -10.78 5.84 8.20
CA GLU A 174 -11.76 6.82 7.69
C GLU A 174 -12.73 7.24 8.80
N GLU A 175 -13.22 6.29 9.59
CA GLU A 175 -14.11 6.53 10.73
C GLU A 175 -13.41 7.34 11.84
N ALA A 176 -12.14 7.05 12.15
CA ALA A 176 -11.36 7.80 13.12
C ALA A 176 -11.20 9.28 12.73
N LEU A 177 -11.21 9.58 11.42
CA LEU A 177 -11.17 10.94 10.90
C LEU A 177 -12.57 11.58 10.83
N ILE A 178 -13.60 10.85 10.38
CA ILE A 178 -14.97 11.37 10.16
C ILE A 178 -15.78 11.46 11.45
N GLY A 179 -15.61 10.53 12.40
CA GLY A 179 -16.37 10.46 13.67
C GLY A 179 -16.21 11.66 14.61
N ARG A 180 -15.53 12.73 14.15
CA ARG A 180 -15.41 14.03 14.81
C ARG A 180 -15.83 15.23 13.94
N VAL A 181 -16.31 15.01 12.71
CA VAL A 181 -16.91 16.05 11.87
C VAL A 181 -18.40 16.24 12.20
N ALA A 182 -19.04 15.26 12.85
CA ALA A 182 -20.40 15.33 13.40
C ALA A 182 -20.43 15.92 14.82
#